data_AF-A0A3P7X6I6-F1
#
_entry.id   AF-A0A3P7X6I6-F1
#
_cell.length_a   1.000
_cell.length_b   1.000
_cell.length_c   1.000
_cell.angle_alpha   90.00
_cell.angle_beta   90.00
_cell.angle_gamma   90.00
#
_symmetry.space_group_name_H-M   'P 1'
#
loop_
_entity.id
_entity.type
_entity.pdbx_description
1 polymer ?
#
loop_
_entity_poly.entity_id
_entity_poly.type
_entity_poly.pdbx_seq_one_letter_code
_entity_poly.pdbx_strand_id
1 'polypeptide(L)'
;MRNENYSGKFFSADALHLSHLIASHGYLFQIDDHVLTVKNDGTFYRFQTPYFWPSNCWEPENMDYAVYLCKRTMQNKAHLELEDFEAENLAKLQKVFSRKWEFIYMQAEAQYRVDKKRDRQERQILDSQERAFWDVHRPVPGCVNTTEVDFRKLSRSGIIMRMYSLYSRYVSKNK
;
A
#
# COMPACT_ATOMS: atom_id res chain seq x y z
N MET A 1 -21.68 -41.45 -20.44
CA MET A 1 -21.80 -40.06 -19.93
C MET A 1 -21.14 -40.02 -18.56
N ARG A 2 -19.87 -39.59 -18.48
CA ARG A 2 -19.15 -39.45 -17.22
C ARG A 2 -19.35 -38.03 -16.68
N ASN A 3 -19.66 -37.93 -15.40
CA ASN A 3 -19.81 -36.69 -14.64
C ASN A 3 -18.48 -35.95 -14.55
N GLU A 4 -18.21 -35.01 -15.46
CA GLU A 4 -17.00 -34.16 -15.42
C GLU A 4 -17.25 -32.74 -14.88
N ASN A 5 -18.49 -32.38 -14.52
CA ASN A 5 -18.86 -30.97 -14.30
C ASN A 5 -18.94 -30.49 -12.84
N TYR A 6 -18.57 -31.32 -11.85
CA TYR A 6 -18.68 -30.93 -10.42
C TYR A 6 -17.33 -30.58 -9.77
N SER A 7 -16.21 -31.10 -10.26
CA SER A 7 -14.88 -30.79 -9.69
C SER A 7 -14.37 -29.41 -10.10
N GLY A 8 -14.57 -29.00 -11.35
CA GLY A 8 -14.06 -27.71 -11.87
C GLY A 8 -14.65 -26.45 -11.21
N LYS A 9 -15.88 -26.53 -10.67
CA LYS A 9 -16.53 -25.39 -10.00
C LYS A 9 -16.00 -25.14 -8.58
N PHE A 10 -15.64 -26.19 -7.84
CA PHE A 10 -15.11 -26.06 -6.47
C PHE A 10 -13.67 -25.52 -6.47
N PHE A 11 -12.79 -26.04 -7.33
CA PHE A 11 -11.41 -25.53 -7.45
C PHE A 11 -11.37 -24.05 -7.87
N SER A 12 -12.36 -23.58 -8.63
CA SER A 12 -12.45 -22.19 -9.05
C SER A 12 -12.71 -21.22 -7.89
N ALA A 13 -13.51 -21.61 -6.89
CA ALA A 13 -13.85 -20.74 -5.76
C ALA A 13 -12.66 -20.59 -4.80
N ASP A 14 -11.99 -21.69 -4.46
CA ASP A 14 -10.81 -21.68 -3.59
C ASP A 14 -9.64 -20.95 -4.24
N ALA A 15 -9.40 -21.19 -5.54
CA ALA A 15 -8.37 -20.46 -6.29
C ALA A 15 -8.66 -18.96 -6.36
N LEU A 16 -9.92 -18.57 -6.59
CA LEU A 16 -10.32 -17.17 -6.58
C LEU A 16 -10.12 -16.56 -5.18
N HIS A 17 -10.50 -17.26 -4.12
CA HIS A 17 -10.31 -16.79 -2.75
C HIS A 17 -8.82 -16.62 -2.40
N LEU A 18 -7.97 -17.59 -2.75
CA LEU A 18 -6.52 -17.46 -2.58
C LEU A 18 -5.95 -16.27 -3.36
N SER A 19 -6.42 -16.05 -4.60
CA SER A 19 -6.01 -14.91 -5.41
C SER A 19 -6.39 -13.58 -4.75
N HIS A 20 -7.59 -13.49 -4.16
CA HIS A 20 -8.00 -12.33 -3.36
C HIS A 20 -7.08 -12.09 -2.17
N LEU A 21 -6.68 -13.14 -1.45
CA LEU A 21 -5.75 -13.01 -0.32
C LEU A 21 -4.38 -12.50 -0.78
N ILE A 22 -3.87 -13.01 -1.91
CA ILE A 22 -2.61 -12.53 -2.49
C ILE A 22 -2.71 -11.04 -2.85
N ALA A 23 -3.83 -10.62 -3.43
CA ALA A 23 -4.05 -9.22 -3.78
C ALA A 23 -4.22 -8.32 -2.57
N SER A 24 -4.97 -8.74 -1.55
CA SER A 24 -5.21 -7.96 -0.33
C SER A 24 -3.95 -7.74 0.52
N HIS A 25 -2.91 -8.54 0.31
CA HIS A 25 -1.59 -8.34 0.90
C HIS A 25 -0.63 -7.56 -0.03
N GLY A 26 -1.11 -7.05 -1.15
CA GLY A 26 -0.34 -6.16 -2.02
C GLY A 26 0.69 -6.84 -2.93
N TYR A 27 0.62 -8.16 -3.12
CA TYR A 27 1.51 -8.84 -4.09
C TYR A 27 1.03 -8.67 -5.55
N LEU A 28 -0.28 -8.49 -5.73
CA LEU A 28 -0.98 -8.34 -7.00
C LEU A 28 -2.05 -7.26 -6.85
N PHE A 29 -2.26 -6.40 -7.84
CA PHE A 29 -3.28 -5.35 -7.75
C PHE A 29 -3.94 -5.05 -9.10
N GLN A 30 -5.19 -4.57 -9.07
CA GLN A 30 -5.90 -4.09 -10.25
C GLN A 30 -5.26 -2.79 -10.73
N ILE A 31 -5.09 -2.63 -12.04
CA ILE A 31 -4.40 -1.45 -12.60
C ILE A 31 -5.24 -0.17 -12.41
N ASP A 32 -6.57 -0.29 -12.44
CA ASP A 32 -7.50 0.85 -12.52
C ASP A 32 -8.48 0.94 -11.32
N ASP A 33 -8.23 0.22 -10.23
CA ASP A 33 -9.10 0.19 -9.03
C ASP A 33 -8.24 0.21 -7.76
N HIS A 34 -8.71 0.93 -6.73
CA HIS A 34 -8.10 1.00 -5.40
C HIS A 34 -8.44 -0.23 -4.53
N VAL A 35 -9.50 -0.97 -4.88
CA VAL A 35 -9.94 -2.14 -4.10
C VAL A 35 -9.11 -3.38 -4.47
N LEU A 36 -8.25 -3.80 -3.54
CA LEU A 36 -7.33 -4.95 -3.69
C LEU A 36 -8.04 -6.31 -3.67
N THR A 37 -8.73 -6.63 -4.77
CA THR A 37 -9.52 -7.86 -4.97
C THR A 37 -9.23 -8.49 -6.33
N VAL A 38 -9.55 -9.78 -6.52
CA VAL A 38 -9.37 -10.48 -7.79
C VAL A 38 -10.71 -10.85 -8.41
N LYS A 39 -10.95 -10.50 -9.66
CA LYS A 39 -12.21 -10.76 -10.36
C LYS A 39 -11.97 -11.76 -11.49
N ASN A 40 -12.94 -12.62 -11.75
CA ASN A 40 -12.90 -13.59 -12.85
C ASN A 40 -13.70 -13.07 -14.06
N ASP A 41 -13.35 -11.87 -14.54
CA ASP A 41 -14.08 -11.11 -15.56
C ASP A 41 -13.17 -10.47 -16.63
N GLY A 42 -11.88 -10.83 -16.65
CA GLY A 42 -10.90 -10.26 -17.58
C GLY A 42 -10.26 -8.95 -17.11
N THR A 43 -10.50 -8.52 -15.87
CA THR A 43 -9.80 -7.37 -15.25
C THR A 43 -8.28 -7.53 -15.34
N PHE A 44 -7.57 -6.43 -15.61
CA PHE A 44 -6.12 -6.42 -15.72
C PHE A 44 -5.44 -6.20 -14.35
N TYR A 45 -4.41 -7.01 -14.11
CA TYR A 45 -3.64 -6.99 -12.87
C TYR A 45 -2.15 -6.76 -13.16
N ARG A 46 -1.45 -6.22 -12.15
CA ARG A 46 0.00 -6.07 -12.17
C ARG A 46 0.61 -6.65 -10.90
N PHE A 47 1.77 -7.29 -11.04
CA PHE A 47 2.59 -7.70 -9.90
C PHE A 47 3.25 -6.52 -9.23
N GLN A 48 3.29 -6.57 -7.91
CA GLN A 48 4.02 -5.60 -7.11
C GLN A 48 5.53 -5.84 -7.17
N THR A 49 6.30 -4.76 -7.11
CA THR A 49 7.76 -4.84 -6.99
C THR A 49 8.16 -5.42 -5.63
N PRO A 50 9.20 -6.29 -5.55
CA PRO A 50 9.68 -6.84 -4.28
C PRO A 50 10.03 -5.80 -3.23
N TYR A 51 10.38 -4.58 -3.64
CA TYR A 51 10.63 -3.46 -2.72
C TYR A 51 9.40 -3.17 -1.84
N PHE A 52 8.19 -3.26 -2.37
CA PHE A 52 6.94 -2.96 -1.65
C PHE A 52 6.27 -4.20 -1.03
N TRP A 53 6.92 -5.36 -1.04
CA TRP A 53 6.33 -6.55 -0.43
C TRP A 53 6.20 -6.42 1.09
N PRO A 54 5.11 -6.94 1.69
CA PRO A 54 4.91 -6.92 3.15
C PRO A 54 6.03 -7.59 3.94
N SER A 55 6.76 -8.54 3.34
CA SER A 55 7.91 -9.21 3.95
C SER A 55 9.05 -8.26 4.33
N ASN A 56 9.07 -7.05 3.77
CA ASN A 56 10.04 -6.01 4.12
C ASN A 56 9.65 -5.23 5.40
N CYS A 57 8.52 -5.59 6.03
CA CYS A 57 8.05 -5.01 7.29
C CYS A 57 7.92 -3.47 7.24
N TRP A 58 7.28 -2.97 6.18
CA TRP A 58 6.99 -1.55 6.04
C TRP A 58 6.07 -1.05 7.15
N GLU A 59 6.43 0.10 7.72
CA GLU A 59 5.61 0.85 8.68
C GLU A 59 5.55 2.33 8.23
N PRO A 60 4.84 2.64 7.12
CA PRO A 60 4.87 3.98 6.53
C PRO A 60 4.18 5.02 7.42
N GLU A 61 4.84 6.16 7.62
CA GLU A 61 4.35 7.22 8.49
C GLU A 61 3.30 8.09 7.78
N ASN A 62 2.54 8.86 8.56
CA ASN A 62 1.61 9.84 8.01
C ASN A 62 2.29 10.95 7.22
N MET A 63 3.56 11.25 7.52
CA MET A 63 4.34 12.22 6.74
C MET A 63 4.63 11.68 5.34
N ASP A 64 5.02 10.41 5.21
CA ASP A 64 5.25 9.76 3.92
C ASP A 64 3.98 9.75 3.06
N TYR A 65 2.83 9.45 3.69
CA TYR A 65 1.55 9.47 3.00
C TYR A 65 1.16 10.89 2.53
N ALA A 66 1.45 11.91 3.34
CA ALA A 66 1.23 13.30 2.95
C ALA A 66 2.10 13.70 1.75
N VAL A 67 3.36 13.26 1.70
CA VAL A 67 4.27 13.47 0.55
C VAL A 67 3.70 12.79 -0.70
N TYR A 68 3.27 11.53 -0.60
CA TYR A 68 2.67 10.79 -1.72
C TYR A 68 1.42 11.48 -2.28
N LEU A 69 0.44 11.81 -1.42
CA LEU A 69 -0.79 12.48 -1.84
C LEU A 69 -0.50 13.86 -2.43
N CYS A 70 0.40 14.63 -1.80
CA CYS A 70 0.83 15.93 -2.32
C CYS A 70 1.47 15.77 -3.71
N LYS A 71 2.35 14.78 -3.90
CA LYS A 71 2.97 14.48 -5.20
C LYS A 71 1.93 14.15 -6.27
N ARG A 72 0.91 13.36 -5.94
CA ARG A 72 -0.19 13.03 -6.87
C ARG A 72 -0.95 14.26 -7.35
N THR A 73 -1.20 15.24 -6.47
CA THR A 73 -1.87 16.49 -6.88
C THR A 73 -1.08 17.29 -7.93
N MET A 74 0.24 17.09 -8.02
CA MET A 74 1.09 17.80 -9.00
C MET A 74 1.02 17.21 -10.41
N GLN A 75 0.45 16.01 -10.58
CA GLN A 75 0.46 15.32 -11.86
C GLN A 75 -0.54 15.89 -12.88
N ASN A 76 -1.53 16.69 -12.42
CA ASN A 76 -2.53 17.41 -13.24
C ASN A 76 -3.11 16.57 -14.38
N LYS A 77 -3.58 15.36 -14.06
CA LYS A 77 -4.22 14.43 -14.98
C LYS A 77 -5.47 13.87 -14.33
N ALA A 78 -6.60 13.91 -15.04
CA ALA A 78 -7.90 13.48 -14.52
C ALA A 78 -7.90 12.04 -13.94
N HIS A 79 -7.23 11.08 -14.59
CA HIS A 79 -7.12 9.69 -14.09
C HIS A 79 -6.17 9.51 -12.89
N LEU A 80 -5.48 10.59 -12.47
CA LEU A 80 -4.58 10.61 -11.32
C LEU A 80 -5.09 11.58 -10.24
N GLU A 81 -6.29 12.14 -10.41
CA GLU A 81 -6.97 12.90 -9.37
C GLU A 81 -7.17 12.02 -8.14
N LEU A 82 -7.11 12.67 -6.98
CA LEU A 82 -7.33 11.98 -5.72
C LEU A 82 -8.79 11.54 -5.64
N GLU A 83 -9.00 10.31 -5.20
CA GLU A 83 -10.34 9.87 -4.81
C GLU A 83 -10.84 10.70 -3.61
N ASP A 84 -12.15 10.80 -3.41
CA ASP A 84 -12.74 11.64 -2.35
C ASP A 84 -12.14 11.35 -0.96
N PHE A 85 -11.92 10.08 -0.63
CA PHE A 85 -11.34 9.67 0.65
C PHE A 85 -9.84 10.05 0.76
N GLU A 86 -9.10 10.04 -0.35
CA GLU A 86 -7.71 10.48 -0.40
C GLU A 86 -7.62 12.00 -0.23
N ALA A 87 -8.51 12.76 -0.89
CA ALA A 87 -8.61 14.20 -0.75
C ALA A 87 -8.95 14.61 0.69
N GLU A 88 -9.90 13.90 1.34
CA GLU A 88 -10.22 14.12 2.74
C GLU A 88 -9.01 13.83 3.66
N ASN A 89 -8.28 12.75 3.40
CA ASN A 89 -7.06 12.42 4.13
C ASN A 89 -5.97 13.48 3.93
N LEU A 90 -5.78 13.98 2.71
CA LEU A 90 -4.83 15.06 2.44
C LEU A 90 -5.18 16.33 3.24
N ALA A 91 -6.45 16.72 3.26
CA ALA A 91 -6.93 17.87 4.01
C ALA A 91 -6.69 17.70 5.53
N LYS A 92 -6.91 16.50 6.07
CA LYS A 92 -6.59 16.16 7.48
C LYS A 92 -5.08 16.29 7.74
N LEU A 93 -4.26 15.74 6.86
CA LEU A 93 -2.80 15.76 6.98
C LEU A 93 -2.24 17.18 6.89
N GLN A 94 -2.78 18.02 6.00
CA GLN A 94 -2.44 19.44 5.91
C GLN A 94 -2.71 20.18 7.22
N LYS A 95 -3.83 19.88 7.87
CA LYS A 95 -4.15 20.47 9.18
C LYS A 95 -3.18 20.00 10.27
N VAL A 96 -2.91 18.69 10.33
CA VAL A 96 -2.00 18.08 11.31
C VAL A 96 -0.55 18.56 11.13
N PHE A 97 -0.07 18.65 9.89
CA PHE A 97 1.29 19.03 9.55
C PHE A 97 1.43 20.48 9.08
N SER A 98 0.51 21.37 9.44
CA SER A 98 0.47 22.77 8.99
C SER A 98 1.82 23.49 9.08
N ARG A 99 2.55 23.33 10.20
CA ARG A 99 3.88 23.94 10.40
C ARG A 99 5.02 23.30 9.59
N LYS A 100 4.83 22.08 9.10
CA LYS A 100 5.82 21.34 8.30
C LYS A 100 5.40 21.20 6.83
N TRP A 101 4.28 21.80 6.44
CA TRP A 101 3.68 21.59 5.12
C TRP A 101 4.60 22.00 3.97
N GLU A 102 5.35 23.09 4.14
CA GLU A 102 6.33 23.54 3.14
C GLU A 102 7.42 22.48 2.87
N PHE A 103 7.90 21.79 3.90
CA PHE A 103 8.87 20.70 3.74
C PHE A 103 8.26 19.49 3.03
N ILE A 104 7.00 19.13 3.36
CA ILE A 104 6.27 18.05 2.68
C ILE A 104 6.10 18.38 1.20
N TYR A 105 5.68 19.60 0.88
CA TYR A 105 5.52 20.07 -0.49
C TYR A 105 6.84 20.04 -1.25
N MET A 106 7.93 20.54 -0.65
CA MET A 106 9.26 20.53 -1.26
C MET A 106 9.74 19.10 -1.56
N GLN A 107 9.51 18.17 -0.64
CA GLN A 107 9.86 16.76 -0.84
C GLN A 107 9.03 16.11 -1.96
N ALA A 108 7.72 16.36 -1.99
CA ALA A 108 6.83 15.90 -3.04
C ALA A 108 7.23 16.46 -4.42
N GLU A 109 7.56 17.74 -4.50
CA GLU A 109 8.00 18.41 -5.72
C GLU A 109 9.33 17.83 -6.22
N ALA A 110 10.29 17.59 -5.32
CA ALA A 110 11.56 16.99 -5.67
C ALA A 110 11.39 15.59 -6.29
N GLN A 111 10.52 14.74 -5.69
CA GLN A 111 10.20 13.42 -6.23
C GLN A 111 9.48 13.52 -7.59
N TYR A 112 8.47 14.39 -7.69
CA TYR A 112 7.75 14.64 -8.95
C TYR A 112 8.68 15.05 -10.09
N ARG A 113 9.67 15.92 -9.82
CA ARG A 113 10.66 16.37 -10.81
C ARG A 113 11.57 15.25 -11.29
N VAL A 114 11.88 14.26 -10.44
CA VAL A 114 12.63 13.05 -10.83
C VAL A 114 11.75 12.15 -11.68
N ASP A 115 10.53 11.88 -11.23
CA ASP A 115 9.56 11.01 -11.94
C ASP A 115 9.21 11.56 -13.32
N LYS A 116 9.14 12.89 -13.48
CA LYS A 116 8.85 13.55 -14.76
C LYS A 116 9.92 13.29 -15.84
N LYS A 117 11.17 12.97 -15.45
CA LYS A 117 12.27 12.69 -16.38
C LYS A 117 12.23 11.26 -16.93
N ARG A 118 11.49 10.36 -16.30
CA ARG A 118 11.31 8.98 -16.75
C ARG A 118 10.44 8.91 -17.99
N ASP A 119 10.57 7.83 -18.76
CA ASP A 119 9.68 7.60 -19.88
C ASP A 119 8.24 7.37 -19.40
N ARG A 120 7.29 7.49 -20.34
CA ARG A 120 5.87 7.42 -20.01
C ARG A 120 5.46 6.06 -19.42
N GLN A 121 5.98 4.97 -19.98
CA GLN A 121 5.60 3.62 -19.58
C GLN A 121 6.19 3.31 -18.20
N GLU A 122 7.48 3.56 -18.00
CA GLU A 122 8.14 3.37 -16.70
C GLU A 122 7.42 4.15 -15.60
N ARG A 123 7.11 5.43 -15.83
CA ARG A 123 6.38 6.24 -14.86
C ARG A 123 5.00 5.67 -14.53
N GLN A 124 4.23 5.21 -15.52
CA GLN A 124 2.91 4.59 -15.27
C GLN A 124 3.02 3.33 -14.41
N ILE A 125 4.07 2.52 -14.62
CA ILE A 125 4.31 1.33 -13.81
C ILE A 125 4.60 1.72 -12.37
N LEU A 126 5.54 2.65 -12.17
CA LEU A 126 5.96 3.10 -10.85
C LEU A 126 4.83 3.77 -10.08
N ASP A 127 4.06 4.66 -10.73
CA ASP A 127 2.89 5.31 -10.13
C ASP A 127 1.86 4.27 -9.66
N SER A 128 1.56 3.26 -10.50
CA SER A 128 0.61 2.20 -10.14
C SER A 128 1.10 1.29 -9.01
N GLN A 129 2.41 1.01 -8.94
CA GLN A 129 3.02 0.22 -7.88
C GLN A 129 3.03 0.96 -6.54
N GLU A 130 3.36 2.24 -6.55
CA GLU A 130 3.31 3.10 -5.37
C GLU A 130 1.86 3.26 -4.88
N ARG A 131 0.89 3.43 -5.78
CA ARG A 131 -0.53 3.43 -5.43
C ARG A 131 -0.94 2.15 -4.70
N ALA A 132 -0.62 0.99 -5.27
CA ALA A 132 -0.96 -0.28 -4.66
C ALA A 132 -0.30 -0.50 -3.29
N PHE A 133 0.89 0.06 -3.07
CA PHE A 133 1.51 0.07 -1.75
C PHE A 133 0.65 0.86 -0.75
N TRP A 134 0.16 2.04 -1.13
CA TRP A 134 -0.69 2.85 -0.27
C TRP A 134 -2.08 2.23 -0.07
N ASP A 135 -2.65 1.55 -1.06
CA ASP A 135 -3.93 0.83 -0.93
C ASP A 135 -3.89 -0.27 0.15
N VAL A 136 -2.72 -0.86 0.41
CA VAL A 136 -2.53 -1.81 1.53
C VAL A 136 -2.49 -1.07 2.88
N HIS A 137 -1.74 0.02 2.98
CA HIS A 137 -1.44 0.67 4.26
C HIS A 137 -2.45 1.76 4.67
N ARG A 138 -3.24 2.25 3.72
CA ARG A 138 -4.31 3.26 3.87
C ARG A 138 -5.52 2.82 3.03
N PRO A 139 -6.11 1.65 3.34
CA PRO A 139 -7.14 1.04 2.50
C PRO A 139 -8.38 1.92 2.39
N VAL A 140 -9.12 1.75 1.30
CA VAL A 140 -10.41 2.39 1.06
C VAL A 140 -11.32 2.16 2.28
N PRO A 141 -12.05 3.18 2.78
CA PRO A 141 -12.96 3.01 3.91
C PRO A 141 -13.92 1.83 3.72
N GLY A 142 -14.01 0.97 4.73
CA GLY A 142 -14.82 -0.26 4.70
C GLY A 142 -14.09 -1.50 4.18
N CYS A 143 -12.89 -1.37 3.61
CA CYS A 143 -12.03 -2.51 3.30
C CYS A 143 -11.30 -3.02 4.54
N VAL A 144 -10.99 -4.32 4.57
CA VAL A 144 -10.21 -4.94 5.65
C VAL A 144 -8.78 -4.44 5.61
N ASN A 145 -8.27 -3.97 6.75
CA ASN A 145 -6.88 -3.59 6.90
C ASN A 145 -6.00 -4.82 7.17
N THR A 146 -5.25 -5.25 6.15
CA THR A 146 -4.39 -6.45 6.23
C THR A 146 -3.08 -6.20 6.96
N THR A 147 -2.73 -4.95 7.27
CA THR A 147 -1.52 -4.63 8.06
C THR A 147 -1.78 -4.68 9.57
N GLU A 148 -3.03 -4.84 10.00
CA GLU A 148 -3.35 -4.99 11.42
C GLU A 148 -2.88 -6.37 11.93
N VAL A 149 -1.90 -6.36 12.83
CA VAL A 149 -1.39 -7.57 13.47
C VAL A 149 -2.04 -7.75 14.83
N ASP A 150 -2.59 -8.94 15.09
CA ASP A 150 -3.07 -9.32 16.43
C ASP A 150 -1.93 -9.19 17.46
N PHE A 151 -2.18 -8.43 18.52
CA PHE A 151 -1.27 -8.23 19.65
C PHE A 151 -0.75 -9.55 20.25
N ARG A 152 -1.55 -10.63 20.18
CA ARG A 152 -1.17 -11.97 20.64
C ARG A 152 -0.14 -12.65 19.73
N LYS A 153 -0.04 -12.24 18.46
CA LYS A 153 0.98 -12.73 17.52
C LYS A 153 2.29 -11.94 17.65
N LEU A 154 2.22 -10.64 17.98
CA LEU A 154 3.41 -9.81 18.28
C LEU A 154 4.22 -10.32 19.48
N SER A 155 3.55 -10.86 20.50
CA SER A 155 4.22 -11.47 21.66
C SER A 155 4.89 -12.82 21.36
N ARG A 156 4.40 -13.55 20.34
CA ARG A 156 4.91 -14.87 19.95
C ARG A 156 6.06 -14.80 18.94
N SER A 157 6.16 -13.74 18.12
CA SER A 157 7.21 -13.60 17.10
C SER A 157 8.58 -13.18 17.67
N GLY A 158 8.70 -12.94 18.98
CA GLY A 158 9.95 -12.48 19.61
C GLY A 158 10.37 -11.06 19.22
N ILE A 159 9.58 -10.35 18.40
CA ILE A 159 9.83 -8.95 18.01
C ILE A 159 9.78 -8.04 19.24
N ILE A 160 8.82 -8.27 20.14
CA ILE A 160 8.73 -7.59 21.44
C ILE A 160 9.99 -7.85 22.29
N MET A 161 10.50 -9.09 22.33
CA MET A 161 11.76 -9.41 23.03
C MET A 161 12.97 -8.71 22.40
N ARG A 162 13.03 -8.56 21.07
CA ARG A 162 14.07 -7.78 20.39
C ARG A 162 13.99 -6.29 20.74
N MET A 163 12.81 -5.68 20.76
CA MET A 163 12.62 -4.30 21.20
C MET A 163 13.06 -4.09 22.65
N TYR A 164 12.64 -4.97 23.59
CA TYR A 164 13.08 -4.88 24.99
C TYR A 164 14.59 -5.09 25.14
N SER A 165 15.19 -6.00 24.38
CA SER A 165 16.65 -6.21 24.41
C SER A 165 17.42 -4.99 23.90
N LEU A 166 16.95 -4.35 22.82
CA LEU A 166 17.56 -3.13 22.28
C LEU A 166 17.37 -1.93 23.23
N TYR A 167 16.18 -1.76 23.80
CA TYR A 167 15.90 -0.71 24.78
C TYR A 167 16.74 -0.88 26.06
N SER A 168 16.82 -2.09 26.62
CA SER A 168 17.68 -2.38 27.77
C SER A 168 19.15 -2.14 27.45
N ARG A 169 19.65 -2.51 26.26
CA ARG A 169 21.03 -2.18 25.85
C ARG A 169 21.25 -0.67 25.69
N TYR A 170 20.29 0.06 25.16
CA TYR A 170 20.37 1.53 25.05
C TYR A 170 20.46 2.18 26.43
N VAL A 171 19.61 1.76 27.38
CA VAL A 171 19.62 2.28 28.75
C VAL A 171 20.92 1.91 29.47
N SER A 172 21.45 0.69 29.28
CA SER A 172 22.73 0.28 29.87
C SER A 172 23.95 0.99 29.28
N LYS A 173 23.89 1.48 28.03
CA LYS A 173 24.98 2.24 27.40
C LYS A 173 24.95 3.75 27.71
N ASN A 174 23.83 4.26 28.22
CA ASN A 174 23.62 5.67 28.52
C ASN A 174 23.45 5.93 30.03
N LYS A 175 24.00 5.04 30.86
CA LYS A 175 24.34 5.27 32.26
C LYS A 175 25.85 5.33 32.38
#